data_AF-A0A2S5TFZ7-F1
#
_entry.id   AF-A0A2S5TFZ7-F1
#
_cell.length_a   1.000
_cell.length_b   1.000
_cell.length_c   1.000
_cell.angle_alpha   90.00
_cell.angle_beta   90.00
_cell.angle_gamma   90.00
#
_symmetry.space_group_name_H-M   'P 1'
#
loop_
_entity.id
_entity.type
_entity.pdbx_description
1 polymer ?
#
loop_
_entity_poly.entity_id
_entity_poly.type
_entity_poly.pdbx_seq_one_letter_code
_entity_poly.pdbx_strand_id
1 'polypeptide(L)'
;MQTNEPRLDGRRILLGVTGGIAAYKAADLVRRLMDAGAEVQVAMTASATEFVRPLTFQALSGRDVRTELFDPAAEAAMGHIELARWPDAIVVAPASADFLARLASGMANDLLTTLCLATDRPILVAPAMNRLMWANPATQANIATLRQRGIRTVGPGAGFQACGETGEGRMSEPLDIREAVLRLFGDGPLRGVKAVVTAGPTREAIDPVRFITNRSSGKMGYAVAAALARLGASVTLVSGPTQLAAPAGVQRASVETAAEMLAASREAVAGAQLFVGAAAVADYRMDTVAEQKIKKSSDAMELRLVKNPDILATLRQENPKLFIVGFAAETEKLEEHARGKLERKQLDLIAANLVGNGKAFDRDDNQLSVYWKGGGQELAPAHKHDLARDLARLIADRYTATTA
;
A
#
# COMPACT_ATOMS: atom_id res chain seq x y z
N MET A 1 -15.90 -24.87 -2.38
CA MET A 1 -14.65 -24.07 -2.38
C MET A 1 -14.93 -22.77 -1.67
N GLN A 2 -14.53 -22.63 -0.40
CA GLN A 2 -14.56 -21.34 0.28
C GLN A 2 -13.27 -20.61 -0.12
N THR A 3 -13.40 -19.56 -0.92
CA THR A 3 -12.29 -18.64 -1.18
C THR A 3 -11.93 -17.95 0.13
N ASN A 4 -10.63 -17.94 0.45
CA ASN A 4 -10.06 -17.31 1.64
C ASN A 4 -10.03 -15.78 1.47
N GLU A 5 -11.16 -15.18 1.05
CA GLU A 5 -11.27 -13.73 0.93
C GLU A 5 -11.22 -13.10 2.33
N PRO A 6 -10.44 -12.03 2.54
CA PRO A 6 -10.40 -11.32 3.80
C PRO A 6 -11.80 -10.80 4.17
N ARG A 7 -12.21 -11.08 5.41
CA ARG A 7 -13.57 -10.81 5.91
C ARG A 7 -13.57 -9.76 7.00
N LEU A 8 -14.72 -9.11 7.12
CA LEU A 8 -15.09 -8.22 8.22
C LEU A 8 -15.84 -8.98 9.32
N ASP A 9 -16.28 -10.22 9.12
CA ASP A 9 -16.74 -11.17 10.18
C ASP A 9 -17.42 -10.54 11.41
N GLY A 10 -18.56 -9.88 11.21
CA GLY A 10 -19.37 -9.28 12.28
C GLY A 10 -18.91 -7.89 12.76
N ARG A 11 -17.86 -7.31 12.16
CA ARG A 11 -17.43 -5.94 12.44
C ARG A 11 -18.55 -4.96 12.14
N ARG A 12 -18.70 -3.99 13.03
CA ARG A 12 -19.73 -2.95 12.95
C ARG A 12 -19.17 -1.74 12.22
N ILE A 13 -19.74 -1.37 11.09
CA ILE A 13 -19.29 -0.25 10.28
C ILE A 13 -20.38 0.82 10.23
N LEU A 14 -20.05 2.03 10.68
CA LEU A 14 -20.88 3.18 10.45
C LEU A 14 -20.50 3.81 9.10
N LEU A 15 -21.38 3.72 8.11
CA LEU A 15 -21.20 4.35 6.80
C LEU A 15 -21.85 5.74 6.77
N GLY A 16 -21.02 6.78 6.80
CA GLY A 16 -21.41 8.15 6.55
C GLY A 16 -21.51 8.46 5.05
N VAL A 17 -22.63 9.01 4.60
CA VAL A 17 -22.83 9.45 3.21
C VAL A 17 -23.03 10.96 3.20
N THR A 18 -22.20 11.68 2.42
CA THR A 18 -22.28 13.14 2.27
C THR A 18 -22.78 13.55 0.89
N GLY A 19 -23.13 14.83 0.72
CA GLY A 19 -23.68 15.36 -0.54
C GLY A 19 -22.66 15.37 -1.68
N GLY A 20 -22.96 14.64 -2.76
CA GLY A 20 -22.21 14.67 -4.00
C GLY A 20 -22.69 13.59 -4.98
N ILE A 21 -22.40 13.77 -6.26
CA ILE A 21 -22.85 12.84 -7.32
C ILE A 21 -22.41 11.40 -7.08
N ALA A 22 -21.31 11.17 -6.36
CA ALA A 22 -20.82 9.83 -6.05
C ALA A 22 -21.62 9.10 -4.96
N ALA A 23 -22.66 9.71 -4.36
CA ALA A 23 -23.48 9.09 -3.32
C ALA A 23 -24.12 7.75 -3.78
N TYR A 24 -24.45 7.58 -5.07
CA TYR A 24 -24.96 6.30 -5.57
C TYR A 24 -23.95 5.16 -5.45
N LYS A 25 -22.64 5.45 -5.51
CA LYS A 25 -21.59 4.43 -5.32
C LYS A 25 -21.56 3.90 -3.88
N ALA A 26 -22.02 4.70 -2.91
CA ALA A 26 -22.12 4.26 -1.53
C ALA A 26 -23.12 3.11 -1.36
N ALA A 27 -24.15 3.03 -2.22
CA ALA A 27 -25.11 1.92 -2.21
C ALA A 27 -24.41 0.59 -2.57
N ASP A 28 -23.55 0.59 -3.59
CA ASP A 28 -22.71 -0.57 -3.93
C ASP A 28 -21.70 -0.88 -2.82
N LEU A 29 -21.13 0.14 -2.16
CA LEU A 29 -20.25 -0.06 -1.01
C LEU A 29 -20.94 -0.78 0.15
N VAL A 30 -22.21 -0.46 0.47
CA VAL A 30 -22.98 -1.19 1.51
C VAL A 30 -22.99 -2.68 1.20
N ARG A 31 -23.34 -3.06 -0.03
CA ARG A 31 -23.36 -4.47 -0.44
C ARG A 31 -22.00 -5.13 -0.27
N ARG A 32 -20.92 -4.49 -0.73
CA ARG A 32 -19.57 -5.04 -0.64
C ARG A 32 -19.06 -5.21 0.79
N LEU A 33 -19.46 -4.33 1.71
CA LEU A 33 -19.14 -4.46 3.14
C LEU A 33 -19.94 -5.61 3.77
N MET A 34 -21.22 -5.73 3.43
CA MET A 34 -22.07 -6.82 3.92
C MET A 34 -21.67 -8.20 3.36
N ASP A 35 -21.30 -8.28 2.08
CA ASP A 35 -20.77 -9.50 1.46
C ASP A 35 -19.47 -9.96 2.14
N ALA A 36 -18.68 -9.00 2.66
CA ALA A 36 -17.51 -9.28 3.49
C ALA A 36 -17.87 -9.62 4.95
N GLY A 37 -19.15 -9.66 5.32
CA GLY A 37 -19.63 -10.05 6.66
C GLY A 37 -19.76 -8.91 7.67
N ALA A 38 -19.71 -7.64 7.26
CA ALA A 38 -19.90 -6.52 8.17
C ALA A 38 -21.38 -6.26 8.51
N GLU A 39 -21.62 -5.77 9.72
CA GLU A 39 -22.87 -5.09 10.08
C GLU A 39 -22.76 -3.62 9.69
N VAL A 40 -23.64 -3.11 8.82
CA VAL A 40 -23.56 -1.73 8.32
C VAL A 40 -24.70 -0.87 8.86
N GLN A 41 -24.38 0.21 9.57
CA GLN A 41 -25.31 1.26 9.97
C GLN A 41 -25.04 2.50 9.11
N VAL A 42 -26.06 3.05 8.45
CA VAL A 42 -25.88 4.22 7.57
C VAL A 42 -26.30 5.50 8.28
N ALA A 43 -25.48 6.54 8.14
CA ALA A 43 -25.79 7.91 8.53
C ALA A 43 -25.62 8.84 7.31
N MET A 44 -26.61 9.69 7.04
CA MET A 44 -26.60 10.58 5.86
C MET A 44 -26.65 12.04 6.28
N THR A 45 -25.91 12.90 5.59
CA THR A 45 -26.14 14.35 5.73
C THR A 45 -27.38 14.76 4.94
N ALA A 46 -27.98 15.90 5.29
CA ALA A 46 -29.12 16.45 4.55
C ALA A 46 -28.82 16.61 3.04
N SER A 47 -27.61 17.05 2.68
CA SER A 47 -27.23 17.15 1.27
C SER A 47 -27.11 15.78 0.57
N ALA A 48 -26.80 14.70 1.29
CA ALA A 48 -26.75 13.36 0.70
C ALA A 48 -28.15 12.85 0.32
N THR A 49 -29.17 13.20 1.10
CA THR A 49 -30.55 12.76 0.87
C THR A 49 -31.19 13.36 -0.39
N GLU A 50 -30.60 14.44 -0.91
CA GLU A 50 -30.98 15.05 -2.19
C GLU A 50 -30.45 14.25 -3.41
N PHE A 51 -29.36 13.50 -3.25
CA PHE A 51 -28.80 12.66 -4.33
C PHE A 51 -29.37 11.24 -4.35
N VAL A 52 -29.46 10.62 -3.17
CA VAL A 52 -29.99 9.27 -3.01
C VAL A 52 -30.88 9.26 -1.78
N ARG A 53 -32.11 8.73 -1.89
CA ARG A 53 -33.04 8.71 -0.76
C ARG A 53 -32.61 7.68 0.31
N PRO A 54 -32.87 7.95 1.60
CA PRO A 54 -32.57 7.02 2.70
C PRO A 54 -33.11 5.59 2.49
N LEU A 55 -34.29 5.46 1.87
CA LEU A 55 -34.94 4.17 1.61
C LEU A 55 -34.04 3.18 0.86
N THR A 56 -33.20 3.65 -0.08
CA THR A 56 -32.25 2.80 -0.80
C THR A 56 -31.24 2.16 0.16
N PHE A 57 -30.70 2.95 1.08
CA PHE A 57 -29.71 2.46 2.03
C PHE A 57 -30.34 1.56 3.10
N GLN A 58 -31.56 1.87 3.54
CA GLN A 58 -32.32 1.03 4.47
C GLN A 58 -32.59 -0.37 3.89
N ALA A 59 -33.02 -0.43 2.62
CA ALA A 59 -33.25 -1.70 1.94
C ALA A 59 -31.97 -2.53 1.77
N LEU A 60 -30.82 -1.87 1.59
CA LEU A 60 -29.54 -2.55 1.41
C LEU A 60 -28.91 -2.97 2.74
N SER A 61 -28.93 -2.12 3.77
CA SER A 61 -28.31 -2.39 5.07
C SER A 61 -29.18 -3.25 6.00
N GLY A 62 -30.49 -3.31 5.74
CA GLY A 62 -31.47 -3.92 6.64
C GLY A 62 -31.68 -3.14 7.95
N ARG A 63 -31.26 -1.87 8.01
CA ARG A 63 -31.32 -1.01 9.20
C ARG A 63 -31.82 0.38 8.86
N ASP A 64 -32.48 1.02 9.83
CA ASP A 64 -32.91 2.41 9.69
C ASP A 64 -31.73 3.33 9.41
N VAL A 65 -31.92 4.29 8.51
CA VAL A 65 -30.90 5.26 8.13
C VAL A 65 -31.02 6.49 9.04
N ARG A 66 -29.89 6.92 9.60
CA ARG A 66 -29.86 8.04 10.55
C ARG A 66 -29.54 9.35 9.82
N THR A 67 -30.40 10.34 9.91
CA THR A 67 -30.27 11.60 9.16
C THR A 67 -30.18 12.83 10.05
N GLU A 68 -30.75 12.78 11.25
CA GLU A 68 -30.92 13.94 12.12
C GLU A 68 -30.17 13.75 13.43
N LEU A 69 -29.60 14.85 13.94
CA LEU A 69 -28.92 14.87 15.24
C LEU A 69 -29.94 14.78 16.38
N PHE A 70 -31.07 15.47 16.23
CA PHE A 70 -32.13 15.54 17.21
C PHE A 70 -33.34 14.75 16.72
N ASP A 71 -33.26 13.42 16.82
CA ASP A 71 -34.40 12.54 16.59
C ASP A 71 -35.09 12.25 17.92
N PRO A 72 -36.32 12.74 18.17
CA PRO A 72 -37.04 12.53 19.42
C PRO A 72 -37.21 11.04 19.80
N ALA A 73 -37.25 10.14 18.81
CA ALA A 73 -37.34 8.70 19.06
C ALA A 73 -36.00 8.08 19.51
N ALA A 74 -34.87 8.72 19.18
CA ALA A 74 -33.52 8.23 19.51
C ALA A 74 -32.88 8.98 20.69
N GLU A 75 -33.25 10.24 20.94
CA GLU A 75 -32.64 11.09 21.98
C GLU A 75 -33.05 10.71 23.41
N ALA A 76 -34.11 9.91 23.59
CA ALA A 76 -34.47 9.35 24.89
C ALA A 76 -33.34 8.52 25.55
N ALA A 77 -32.32 8.11 24.78
CA ALA A 77 -31.17 7.34 25.22
C ALA A 77 -29.79 7.98 24.88
N MET A 78 -29.72 9.30 24.64
CA MET A 78 -28.48 9.94 24.10
C MET A 78 -28.01 9.29 22.78
N GLY A 79 -28.94 9.13 21.83
CA GLY A 79 -28.78 8.30 20.64
C GLY A 79 -27.53 8.57 19.80
N HIS A 80 -27.06 9.82 19.71
CA HIS A 80 -25.82 10.14 18.98
C HIS A 80 -24.55 9.58 19.66
N ILE A 81 -24.49 9.52 21.00
CA ILE A 81 -23.35 8.93 21.72
C ILE A 81 -23.35 7.40 21.59
N GLU A 82 -24.51 6.77 21.75
CA GLU A 82 -24.63 5.32 21.54
C GLU A 82 -24.24 4.93 20.11
N LEU A 83 -24.72 5.67 19.13
CA LEU A 83 -24.40 5.47 17.72
C LEU A 83 -22.91 5.71 17.42
N ALA A 84 -22.26 6.67 18.08
CA ALA A 84 -20.82 6.93 17.91
C ALA A 84 -19.93 5.82 18.51
N ARG A 85 -20.43 5.10 19.53
CA ARG A 85 -19.75 3.98 20.19
C ARG A 85 -20.03 2.62 19.57
N TRP A 86 -21.15 2.48 18.86
CA TRP A 86 -21.56 1.24 18.22
C TRP A 86 -20.57 0.69 17.19
N PRO A 87 -19.96 1.48 16.29
CA PRO A 87 -19.11 0.94 15.25
C PRO A 87 -17.72 0.54 15.75
N ASP A 88 -17.08 -0.40 15.06
CA ASP A 88 -15.66 -0.67 15.13
C ASP A 88 -14.84 0.29 14.25
N ALA A 89 -15.46 0.86 13.20
CA ALA A 89 -14.91 1.94 12.38
C ALA A 89 -15.99 2.82 11.75
N ILE A 90 -15.66 4.09 11.53
CA ILE A 90 -16.49 5.03 10.75
C ILE A 90 -15.89 5.19 9.36
N VAL A 91 -16.72 5.02 8.32
CA VAL A 91 -16.33 5.18 6.92
C VAL A 91 -17.19 6.28 6.31
N VAL A 92 -16.59 7.34 5.78
CA VAL A 92 -17.34 8.42 5.11
C VAL A 92 -17.09 8.38 3.59
N ALA A 93 -18.12 8.04 2.83
CA ALA A 93 -18.02 7.68 1.43
C ALA A 93 -19.35 7.99 0.67
N PRO A 94 -19.37 8.99 -0.23
CA PRO A 94 -18.31 9.97 -0.46
C PRO A 94 -18.13 10.91 0.74
N ALA A 95 -16.92 11.45 0.89
CA ALA A 95 -16.63 12.59 1.75
C ALA A 95 -16.47 13.86 0.87
N SER A 96 -17.46 14.75 0.92
CA SER A 96 -17.46 16.01 0.18
C SER A 96 -16.43 17.00 0.76
N ALA A 97 -16.06 18.02 -0.02
CA ALA A 97 -15.14 19.06 0.45
C ALA A 97 -15.69 19.81 1.69
N ASP A 98 -17.01 20.07 1.71
CA ASP A 98 -17.70 20.66 2.86
C ASP A 98 -17.54 19.81 4.12
N PHE A 99 -17.83 18.51 4.01
CA PHE A 99 -17.71 17.60 5.15
C PHE A 99 -16.27 17.52 5.67
N LEU A 100 -15.29 17.43 4.77
CA LEU A 100 -13.87 17.39 5.13
C LEU A 100 -13.43 18.68 5.85
N ALA A 101 -13.92 19.83 5.42
CA ALA A 101 -13.64 21.11 6.08
C ALA A 101 -14.23 21.17 7.49
N ARG A 102 -15.50 20.76 7.64
CA ARG A 102 -16.17 20.72 8.97
C ARG A 102 -15.50 19.74 9.92
N LEU A 103 -15.11 18.56 9.42
CA LEU A 103 -14.38 17.57 10.20
C LEU A 103 -12.98 18.07 10.61
N ALA A 104 -12.25 18.74 9.70
CA ALA A 104 -10.93 19.31 10.01
C ALA A 104 -11.03 20.44 11.05
N SER A 105 -12.10 21.22 11.03
CA SER A 105 -12.37 22.26 12.02
C SER A 105 -12.95 21.73 13.34
N GLY A 106 -13.30 20.44 13.43
CA GLY A 106 -13.91 19.86 14.63
C GLY A 106 -15.34 20.34 14.89
N MET A 107 -16.09 20.68 13.83
CA MET A 107 -17.50 21.04 13.95
C MET A 107 -18.35 19.80 14.26
N ALA A 108 -19.44 19.99 15.00
CA ALA A 108 -20.43 18.96 15.35
C ALA A 108 -21.85 19.52 15.18
N ASN A 109 -22.13 20.04 13.98
CA ASN A 109 -23.37 20.76 13.68
C ASN A 109 -24.37 19.95 12.85
N ASP A 110 -24.04 18.70 12.51
CA ASP A 110 -24.98 17.68 12.05
C ASP A 110 -24.69 16.34 12.73
N LEU A 111 -25.54 15.34 12.51
CA LEU A 111 -25.36 14.01 13.09
C LEU A 111 -23.98 13.43 12.74
N LEU A 112 -23.65 13.34 11.44
CA LEU A 112 -22.45 12.63 11.00
C LEU A 112 -21.15 13.26 11.54
N THR A 113 -21.03 14.58 11.49
CA THR A 113 -19.87 15.30 12.07
C THR A 113 -19.80 15.13 13.59
N THR A 114 -20.94 15.11 14.28
CA THR A 114 -21.00 14.83 15.72
C THR A 114 -20.52 13.41 16.03
N LEU A 115 -20.95 12.41 15.25
CA LEU A 115 -20.51 11.02 15.41
C LEU A 115 -18.99 10.89 15.20
N CYS A 116 -18.44 11.58 14.20
CA CYS A 116 -16.99 11.60 13.98
C CYS A 116 -16.20 12.32 15.08
N LEU A 117 -16.79 13.32 15.74
CA LEU A 117 -16.14 14.01 16.84
C LEU A 117 -16.23 13.22 18.15
N ALA A 118 -17.31 12.47 18.36
CA ALA A 118 -17.61 11.74 19.59
C ALA A 118 -17.17 10.26 19.56
N THR A 119 -16.22 9.89 18.70
CA THR A 119 -15.72 8.50 18.59
C THR A 119 -14.24 8.38 18.94
N ASP A 120 -13.85 7.24 19.51
CA ASP A 120 -12.47 6.80 19.67
C ASP A 120 -12.04 5.78 18.60
N ARG A 121 -12.93 5.50 17.64
CA ARG A 121 -12.76 4.46 16.63
C ARG A 121 -12.06 5.00 15.38
N PRO A 122 -11.35 4.16 14.62
CA PRO A 122 -10.70 4.58 13.38
C PRO A 122 -11.73 5.16 12.40
N ILE A 123 -11.38 6.32 11.83
CA ILE A 123 -12.16 6.98 10.79
C ILE A 123 -11.42 6.86 9.45
N LEU A 124 -12.13 6.44 8.42
CA LEU A 124 -11.69 6.39 7.03
C LEU A 124 -12.58 7.30 6.18
N VAL A 125 -11.99 8.23 5.43
CA VAL A 125 -12.72 9.08 4.48
C VAL A 125 -12.35 8.73 3.05
N ALA A 126 -13.34 8.71 2.16
CA ALA A 126 -13.19 8.53 0.71
C ALA A 126 -13.60 9.83 -0.01
N PRO A 127 -12.65 10.75 -0.26
CA PRO A 127 -12.96 12.05 -0.85
C PRO A 127 -13.62 11.94 -2.23
N ALA A 128 -14.59 12.80 -2.51
CA ALA A 128 -15.18 12.92 -3.84
C ALA A 128 -15.62 14.36 -4.13
N MET A 129 -15.04 14.99 -5.16
CA MET A 129 -15.31 16.37 -5.57
C MET A 129 -14.74 16.66 -6.96
N ASN A 130 -15.07 17.82 -7.53
CA ASN A 130 -14.44 18.28 -8.78
C ASN A 130 -12.92 18.45 -8.60
N ARG A 131 -12.13 18.28 -9.68
CA ARG A 131 -10.65 18.41 -9.64
C ARG A 131 -10.15 19.74 -9.06
N LEU A 132 -10.82 20.84 -9.33
CA LEU A 132 -10.44 22.16 -8.84
C LEU A 132 -10.71 22.28 -7.34
N MET A 133 -11.81 21.69 -6.86
CA MET A 133 -12.09 21.61 -5.43
C MET A 133 -11.06 20.73 -4.71
N TRP A 134 -10.65 19.62 -5.32
CA TRP A 134 -9.61 18.75 -4.78
C TRP A 134 -8.26 19.47 -4.73
N ALA A 135 -7.84 20.10 -5.83
CA ALA A 135 -6.58 20.83 -5.92
C ALA A 135 -6.55 22.13 -5.09
N ASN A 136 -7.69 22.58 -4.55
CA ASN A 136 -7.76 23.80 -3.76
C ASN A 136 -6.87 23.70 -2.50
N PRO A 137 -6.04 24.72 -2.20
CA PRO A 137 -5.17 24.72 -1.02
C PRO A 137 -5.90 24.47 0.31
N ALA A 138 -7.13 24.96 0.47
CA ALA A 138 -7.92 24.73 1.68
C ALA A 138 -8.27 23.25 1.84
N THR A 139 -8.70 22.58 0.77
CA THR A 139 -8.99 21.14 0.78
C THR A 139 -7.74 20.33 1.10
N GLN A 140 -6.61 20.67 0.49
CA GLN A 140 -5.33 19.99 0.75
C GLN A 140 -4.86 20.18 2.20
N ALA A 141 -5.01 21.39 2.76
CA ALA A 141 -4.71 21.67 4.17
C ALA A 141 -5.64 20.89 5.13
N ASN A 142 -6.93 20.77 4.79
CA ASN A 142 -7.88 19.98 5.57
C ASN A 142 -7.49 18.50 5.56
N ILE A 143 -7.20 17.92 4.39
CA ILE A 143 -6.75 16.53 4.27
C ILE A 143 -5.45 16.28 5.04
N ALA A 144 -4.49 17.20 4.97
CA ALA A 144 -3.25 17.09 5.73
C ALA A 144 -3.51 17.10 7.25
N THR A 145 -4.36 18.00 7.72
CA THR A 145 -4.78 18.10 9.14
C THR A 145 -5.46 16.80 9.60
N LEU A 146 -6.39 16.28 8.80
CA LEU A 146 -7.10 15.03 9.12
C LEU A 146 -6.12 13.85 9.22
N ARG A 147 -5.18 13.73 8.28
CA ARG A 147 -4.13 12.69 8.31
C ARG A 147 -3.24 12.82 9.54
N GLN A 148 -2.85 14.04 9.92
CA GLN A 148 -2.07 14.29 11.14
C GLN A 148 -2.83 13.85 12.40
N ARG A 149 -4.16 14.01 12.42
CA ARG A 149 -5.05 13.53 13.49
C ARG A 149 -5.34 12.02 13.43
N GLY A 150 -4.66 11.28 12.56
CA GLY A 150 -4.80 9.83 12.45
C GLY A 150 -5.94 9.34 11.56
N ILE A 151 -6.74 10.25 10.98
CA ILE A 151 -7.83 9.89 10.07
C ILE A 151 -7.25 9.34 8.76
N ARG A 152 -7.73 8.17 8.35
CA ARG A 152 -7.27 7.48 7.14
C ARG A 152 -8.01 8.02 5.92
N THR A 153 -7.36 8.00 4.76
CA THR A 153 -7.95 8.48 3.50
C THR A 153 -7.79 7.43 2.40
N VAL A 154 -8.82 7.21 1.57
CA VAL A 154 -8.76 6.34 0.38
C VAL A 154 -9.14 7.10 -0.88
N GLY A 155 -8.18 7.27 -1.79
CA GLY A 155 -8.29 8.11 -2.98
C GLY A 155 -8.11 9.60 -2.70
N PRO A 156 -8.70 10.49 -3.53
CA PRO A 156 -9.59 10.19 -4.66
C PRO A 156 -8.87 9.51 -5.83
N GLY A 157 -9.62 8.87 -6.72
CA GLY A 157 -9.12 8.41 -8.01
C GLY A 157 -9.06 9.53 -9.06
N ALA A 158 -8.36 9.26 -10.16
CA ALA A 158 -8.32 10.10 -11.35
C ALA A 158 -9.22 9.55 -12.46
N GLY A 159 -9.81 10.42 -13.27
CA GLY A 159 -10.58 10.02 -14.45
C GLY A 159 -11.58 11.08 -14.91
N PHE A 160 -12.45 10.71 -15.85
CA PHE A 160 -13.55 11.55 -16.31
C PHE A 160 -14.57 11.77 -15.19
N GLN A 161 -14.92 13.03 -14.97
CA GLN A 161 -15.81 13.48 -13.90
C GLN A 161 -17.18 13.85 -14.48
N ALA A 162 -18.23 13.78 -13.66
CA ALA A 162 -19.60 14.08 -14.10
C ALA A 162 -19.78 15.51 -14.66
N CYS A 163 -18.86 16.43 -14.34
CA CYS A 163 -18.82 17.79 -14.86
C CYS A 163 -18.13 17.92 -16.24
N GLY A 164 -17.69 16.81 -16.85
CA GLY A 164 -17.06 16.81 -18.17
C GLY A 164 -15.53 17.00 -18.17
N GLU A 165 -14.90 17.08 -17.00
CA GLU A 165 -13.45 17.27 -16.86
C GLU A 165 -12.73 15.96 -16.54
N THR A 166 -11.43 15.87 -16.88
CA THR A 166 -10.57 14.74 -16.48
C THR A 166 -9.57 15.23 -15.42
N GLY A 167 -9.50 14.52 -14.29
CA GLY A 167 -8.54 14.83 -13.23
C GLY A 167 -8.79 14.03 -11.94
N GLU A 168 -7.96 14.25 -10.94
CA GLU A 168 -8.15 13.72 -9.58
C GLU A 168 -9.41 14.32 -8.93
N GLY A 169 -10.12 13.54 -8.13
CA GLY A 169 -11.32 14.01 -7.41
C GLY A 169 -12.49 13.03 -7.46
N ARG A 170 -12.40 11.99 -8.31
CA ARG A 170 -13.41 10.94 -8.37
C ARG A 170 -13.35 10.07 -7.11
N MET A 171 -14.49 9.72 -6.53
CA MET A 171 -14.54 8.76 -5.43
C MET A 171 -13.86 7.45 -5.85
N SER A 172 -12.99 6.92 -4.99
CA SER A 172 -12.40 5.57 -5.12
C SER A 172 -13.48 4.53 -5.40
N GLU A 173 -13.15 3.46 -6.12
CA GLU A 173 -14.15 2.42 -6.36
C GLU A 173 -14.57 1.74 -5.06
N PRO A 174 -15.84 1.33 -4.92
CA PRO A 174 -16.33 0.69 -3.71
C PRO A 174 -15.50 -0.51 -3.24
N LEU A 175 -14.91 -1.29 -4.17
CA LEU A 175 -13.96 -2.35 -3.81
C LEU A 175 -12.69 -1.82 -3.13
N ASP A 176 -12.08 -0.76 -3.66
CA ASP A 176 -10.88 -0.18 -3.04
C ASP A 176 -11.17 0.38 -1.64
N ILE A 177 -12.38 0.91 -1.44
CA ILE A 177 -12.84 1.37 -0.14
C ILE A 177 -13.04 0.18 0.81
N ARG A 178 -13.72 -0.90 0.39
CA ARG A 178 -13.83 -2.15 1.17
C ARG A 178 -12.46 -2.66 1.61
N GLU A 179 -11.50 -2.73 0.69
CA GLU A 179 -10.13 -3.13 1.02
C GLU A 179 -9.47 -2.18 2.02
N ALA A 180 -9.76 -0.88 1.95
CA ALA A 180 -9.28 0.09 2.93
C ALA A 180 -9.89 -0.11 4.31
N VAL A 181 -11.14 -0.55 4.39
CA VAL A 181 -11.82 -0.88 5.65
C VAL A 181 -11.23 -2.15 6.27
N LEU A 182 -11.03 -3.21 5.50
CA LEU A 182 -10.38 -4.45 5.96
C LEU A 182 -9.01 -4.16 6.61
N ARG A 183 -8.22 -3.27 5.97
CA ARG A 183 -6.93 -2.82 6.50
C ARG A 183 -7.00 -2.10 7.85
N LEU A 184 -8.12 -1.44 8.20
CA LEU A 184 -8.25 -0.78 9.50
C LEU A 184 -8.14 -1.79 10.65
N PHE A 185 -8.55 -3.03 10.41
CA PHE A 185 -8.59 -4.09 11.41
C PHE A 185 -7.37 -5.03 11.34
N GLY A 186 -6.39 -4.73 10.48
CA GLY A 186 -5.27 -5.62 10.21
C GLY A 186 -5.69 -6.92 9.50
N ASP A 187 -6.90 -6.94 8.94
CA ASP A 187 -7.44 -8.05 8.17
C ASP A 187 -7.03 -7.89 6.69
N GLY A 188 -6.43 -8.94 6.14
CA GLY A 188 -5.88 -8.98 4.79
C GLY A 188 -5.25 -10.35 4.53
N PRO A 189 -4.99 -10.71 3.26
CA PRO A 189 -4.53 -12.06 2.91
C PRO A 189 -3.15 -12.42 3.50
N LEU A 190 -2.40 -11.42 3.99
CA LEU A 190 -1.11 -11.60 4.67
C LEU A 190 -1.19 -11.32 6.18
N ARG A 191 -2.38 -11.34 6.79
CA ARG A 191 -2.52 -11.18 8.23
C ARG A 191 -1.67 -12.21 8.98
N GLY A 192 -0.88 -11.73 9.95
CA GLY A 192 0.02 -12.56 10.75
C GLY A 192 1.31 -12.97 10.03
N VAL A 193 1.47 -12.63 8.75
CA VAL A 193 2.69 -12.90 7.98
C VAL A 193 3.72 -11.82 8.31
N LYS A 194 4.91 -12.26 8.72
CA LYS A 194 6.10 -11.42 8.82
C LYS A 194 6.85 -11.46 7.49
N ALA A 195 7.02 -10.29 6.88
CA ALA A 195 7.64 -10.12 5.59
C ALA A 195 8.88 -9.22 5.66
N VAL A 196 9.94 -9.61 4.97
CA VAL A 196 11.18 -8.83 4.85
C VAL A 196 11.32 -8.36 3.41
N VAL A 197 11.62 -7.08 3.19
CA VAL A 197 11.83 -6.51 1.86
C VAL A 197 13.18 -5.81 1.84
N THR A 198 14.02 -6.11 0.86
CA THR A 198 15.23 -5.31 0.59
C THR A 198 14.94 -4.26 -0.48
N ALA A 199 15.42 -3.03 -0.32
CA ALA A 199 15.26 -1.98 -1.33
C ALA A 199 16.48 -1.05 -1.43
N GLY A 200 16.55 -0.29 -2.53
CA GLY A 200 17.64 0.66 -2.78
C GLY A 200 18.91 0.02 -3.37
N PRO A 201 19.92 0.84 -3.70
CA PRO A 201 21.22 0.35 -4.11
C PRO A 201 22.11 0.00 -2.90
N THR A 202 23.19 -0.75 -3.09
CA THR A 202 24.31 -0.79 -2.13
C THR A 202 25.46 0.08 -2.64
N ARG A 203 26.31 0.56 -1.72
CA ARG A 203 27.50 1.36 -2.00
C ARG A 203 28.73 0.64 -1.48
N GLU A 204 29.58 0.18 -2.39
CA GLU A 204 30.81 -0.52 -2.05
C GLU A 204 31.98 0.46 -2.08
N ALA A 205 32.55 0.77 -0.92
CA ALA A 205 33.61 1.76 -0.80
C ALA A 205 34.86 1.36 -1.62
N ILE A 206 35.41 2.35 -2.34
CA ILE A 206 36.74 2.27 -2.95
C ILE A 206 37.77 2.86 -1.98
N ASP A 207 37.45 4.06 -1.49
CA ASP A 207 38.16 4.84 -0.49
C ASP A 207 37.11 5.64 0.32
N PRO A 208 37.47 6.47 1.32
CA PRO A 208 36.49 7.18 2.14
C PRO A 208 35.64 8.23 1.36
N VAL A 209 35.94 8.47 0.09
CA VAL A 209 35.30 9.50 -0.74
C VAL A 209 34.51 8.89 -1.90
N ARG A 210 34.92 7.72 -2.39
CA ARG A 210 34.39 7.09 -3.61
C ARG A 210 33.82 5.71 -3.31
N PHE A 211 32.76 5.36 -4.01
CA PHE A 211 32.13 4.05 -3.93
C PHE A 211 31.61 3.60 -5.30
N ILE A 212 31.39 2.29 -5.44
CA ILE A 212 30.72 1.65 -6.57
C ILE A 212 29.25 1.42 -6.18
N THR A 213 28.31 1.79 -7.05
CA THR A 213 26.86 1.63 -6.81
C THR A 213 26.13 1.33 -8.11
N ASN A 214 24.96 0.70 -7.98
CA ASN A 214 24.01 0.55 -9.06
C ASN A 214 23.06 1.76 -9.13
N ARG A 215 22.54 2.07 -10.32
CA ARG A 215 21.53 3.12 -10.55
C ARG A 215 20.15 2.66 -10.07
N SER A 216 19.89 2.68 -8.77
CA SER A 216 18.57 2.34 -8.22
C SER A 216 17.99 3.47 -7.41
N SER A 217 16.73 3.80 -7.69
CA SER A 217 15.96 4.78 -6.89
C SER A 217 15.36 4.17 -5.63
N GLY A 218 15.34 2.83 -5.50
CA GLY A 218 14.64 2.11 -4.42
C GLY A 218 13.12 2.18 -4.44
N LYS A 219 12.51 3.01 -5.31
CA LYS A 219 11.06 3.25 -5.35
C LYS A 219 10.23 1.96 -5.43
N MET A 220 10.65 0.99 -6.24
CA MET A 220 9.89 -0.27 -6.40
C MET A 220 9.86 -1.09 -5.10
N GLY A 221 11.00 -1.31 -4.46
CA GLY A 221 11.06 -2.06 -3.19
C GLY A 221 10.25 -1.38 -2.08
N TYR A 222 10.30 -0.04 -2.00
CA TYR A 222 9.47 0.73 -1.06
C TYR A 222 7.97 0.59 -1.37
N ALA A 223 7.58 0.64 -2.64
CA ALA A 223 6.19 0.47 -3.06
C ALA A 223 5.67 -0.94 -2.74
N VAL A 224 6.50 -1.97 -2.92
CA VAL A 224 6.16 -3.37 -2.56
C VAL A 224 6.05 -3.52 -1.04
N ALA A 225 6.98 -2.97 -0.25
CA ALA A 225 6.89 -2.99 1.20
C ALA A 225 5.59 -2.35 1.71
N ALA A 226 5.23 -1.20 1.16
CA ALA A 226 3.96 -0.54 1.45
C ALA A 226 2.75 -1.40 1.04
N ALA A 227 2.83 -2.07 -0.11
CA ALA A 227 1.74 -2.91 -0.62
C ALA A 227 1.54 -4.19 0.22
N LEU A 228 2.62 -4.85 0.66
CA LEU A 228 2.56 -6.00 1.56
C LEU A 228 2.01 -5.62 2.94
N ALA A 229 2.44 -4.48 3.49
CA ALA A 229 1.88 -3.95 4.73
C ALA A 229 0.37 -3.67 4.58
N ARG A 230 -0.05 -3.13 3.42
CA ARG A 230 -1.47 -2.97 3.08
C ARG A 230 -2.22 -4.30 2.95
N LEU A 231 -1.56 -5.43 2.75
CA LEU A 231 -2.22 -6.75 2.74
C LEU A 231 -2.24 -7.41 4.12
N GLY A 232 -1.82 -6.71 5.18
CA GLY A 232 -1.86 -7.19 6.56
C GLY A 232 -0.53 -7.77 7.07
N ALA A 233 0.53 -7.74 6.27
CA ALA A 233 1.84 -8.24 6.71
C ALA A 233 2.51 -7.28 7.70
N SER A 234 3.25 -7.84 8.67
CA SER A 234 4.23 -7.08 9.46
C SER A 234 5.53 -7.00 8.65
N VAL A 235 5.89 -5.80 8.20
CA VAL A 235 6.97 -5.63 7.20
C VAL A 235 8.22 -4.98 7.82
N THR A 236 9.37 -5.63 7.61
CA THR A 236 10.70 -5.05 7.83
C THR A 236 11.36 -4.74 6.48
N LEU A 237 11.73 -3.48 6.29
CA LEU A 237 12.39 -2.96 5.10
C LEU A 237 13.89 -2.78 5.37
N VAL A 238 14.73 -3.63 4.79
CA VAL A 238 16.18 -3.48 4.79
C VAL A 238 16.56 -2.60 3.60
N SER A 239 16.86 -1.32 3.87
CA SER A 239 17.09 -0.32 2.83
C SER A 239 18.55 0.07 2.71
N GLY A 240 19.08 -0.03 1.50
CA GLY A 240 20.26 0.71 1.09
C GLY A 240 20.05 2.23 1.07
N PRO A 241 21.08 3.04 0.76
CA PRO A 241 21.00 4.49 0.75
C PRO A 241 20.00 5.04 -0.28
N THR A 242 18.90 5.61 0.21
CA THR A 242 17.89 6.34 -0.56
C THR A 242 17.37 7.56 0.23
N GLN A 243 16.75 8.53 -0.46
CA GLN A 243 16.07 9.67 0.16
C GLN A 243 14.59 9.37 0.50
N LEU A 244 14.14 8.12 0.36
CA LEU A 244 12.74 7.75 0.55
C LEU A 244 12.42 7.55 2.04
N ALA A 245 11.30 8.13 2.47
CA ALA A 245 10.73 7.87 3.79
C ALA A 245 10.20 6.44 3.89
N ALA A 246 10.35 5.82 5.07
CA ALA A 246 9.77 4.50 5.31
C ALA A 246 8.23 4.56 5.17
N PRO A 247 7.59 3.61 4.49
CA PRO A 247 6.14 3.58 4.41
C PRO A 247 5.49 3.44 5.79
N ALA A 248 4.27 3.96 5.95
CA ALA A 248 3.53 3.84 7.22
C ALA A 248 3.35 2.36 7.62
N GLY A 249 3.63 2.04 8.88
CA GLY A 249 3.53 0.67 9.40
C GLY A 249 4.68 -0.27 9.01
N VAL A 250 5.70 0.22 8.30
CA VAL A 250 6.89 -0.56 7.92
C VAL A 250 8.08 -0.16 8.81
N GLN A 251 8.73 -1.15 9.42
CA GLN A 251 9.97 -0.93 10.17
C GLN A 251 11.15 -0.88 9.21
N ARG A 252 12.03 0.12 9.32
CA ARG A 252 13.19 0.27 8.44
C ARG A 252 14.49 -0.05 9.17
N ALA A 253 15.32 -0.90 8.57
CA ALA A 253 16.73 -1.07 8.90
C ALA A 253 17.56 -0.47 7.75
N SER A 254 18.44 0.49 8.06
CA SER A 254 19.29 1.13 7.04
C SER A 254 20.65 0.44 6.98
N VAL A 255 21.12 0.20 5.76
CA VAL A 255 22.43 -0.42 5.46
C VAL A 255 23.09 0.36 4.32
N GLU A 256 24.40 0.20 4.16
CA GLU A 256 25.16 0.82 3.08
C GLU A 256 25.72 -0.22 2.11
N THR A 257 26.31 -1.30 2.61
CA THR A 257 27.00 -2.31 1.78
C THR A 257 26.17 -3.57 1.52
N ALA A 258 26.55 -4.37 0.53
CA ALA A 258 25.96 -5.68 0.28
C ALA A 258 26.13 -6.65 1.48
N ALA A 259 27.27 -6.57 2.17
CA ALA A 259 27.55 -7.40 3.34
C ALA A 259 26.65 -7.04 4.52
N GLU A 260 26.47 -5.74 4.79
CA GLU A 260 25.53 -5.25 5.79
C GLU A 260 24.09 -5.61 5.44
N MET A 261 23.70 -5.48 4.16
CA MET A 261 22.37 -5.86 3.70
C MET A 261 22.11 -7.35 3.93
N LEU A 262 23.09 -8.23 3.68
CA LEU A 262 22.97 -9.65 3.99
C LEU A 262 22.81 -9.87 5.50
N ALA A 263 23.64 -9.23 6.33
CA ALA A 263 23.59 -9.39 7.79
C ALA A 263 22.23 -8.96 8.35
N ALA A 264 21.75 -7.77 7.98
CA ALA A 264 20.45 -7.26 8.38
C ALA A 264 19.30 -8.12 7.84
N SER A 265 19.44 -8.66 6.62
CA SER A 265 18.43 -9.58 6.06
C SER A 265 18.36 -10.88 6.85
N ARG A 266 19.50 -11.46 7.23
CA ARG A 266 19.57 -12.68 8.06
C ARG A 266 18.89 -12.49 9.41
N GLU A 267 19.15 -11.37 10.07
CA GLU A 267 18.49 -11.03 11.34
C GLU A 267 16.98 -10.87 11.14
N ALA A 268 16.56 -10.11 10.13
CA ALA A 268 15.16 -9.82 9.88
C ALA A 268 14.33 -11.05 9.47
N VAL A 269 14.92 -12.05 8.80
CA VAL A 269 14.20 -13.26 8.40
C VAL A 269 13.98 -14.25 9.55
N ALA A 270 14.55 -14.01 10.73
CA ALA A 270 14.32 -14.85 11.90
C ALA A 270 12.83 -14.86 12.28
N GLY A 271 12.14 -15.96 11.95
CA GLY A 271 10.70 -16.11 12.15
C GLY A 271 9.83 -15.38 11.11
N ALA A 272 10.40 -14.93 10.00
CA ALA A 272 9.67 -14.43 8.84
C ALA A 272 9.16 -15.58 7.96
N GLN A 273 8.08 -15.32 7.22
CA GLN A 273 7.51 -16.29 6.27
C GLN A 273 7.79 -15.87 4.82
N LEU A 274 8.01 -14.58 4.57
CA LEU A 274 8.13 -14.01 3.24
C LEU A 274 9.38 -13.11 3.15
N PHE A 275 10.16 -13.26 2.08
CA PHE A 275 11.27 -12.37 1.74
C PHE A 275 11.15 -11.88 0.30
N VAL A 276 11.33 -10.57 0.08
CA VAL A 276 11.31 -9.94 -1.24
C VAL A 276 12.61 -9.20 -1.51
N GLY A 277 13.43 -9.77 -2.40
CA GLY A 277 14.71 -9.23 -2.83
C GLY A 277 14.57 -8.21 -3.96
N ALA A 278 14.16 -6.97 -3.63
CA ALA A 278 14.00 -5.87 -4.60
C ALA A 278 15.15 -4.84 -4.59
N ALA A 279 16.23 -5.06 -3.83
CA ALA A 279 17.40 -4.18 -3.82
C ALA A 279 18.29 -4.40 -5.04
N ALA A 280 18.95 -3.33 -5.49
CA ALA A 280 19.97 -3.39 -6.53
C ALA A 280 21.35 -3.55 -5.89
N VAL A 281 21.64 -4.76 -5.42
CA VAL A 281 22.88 -5.13 -4.75
C VAL A 281 24.04 -5.11 -5.76
N ALA A 282 25.17 -4.50 -5.39
CA ALA A 282 26.37 -4.52 -6.22
C ALA A 282 27.00 -5.93 -6.26
N ASP A 283 27.29 -6.45 -7.46
CA ASP A 283 27.84 -7.80 -7.64
C ASP A 283 29.29 -7.95 -7.18
N TYR A 284 30.03 -6.84 -7.11
CA TYR A 284 31.44 -6.81 -6.74
C TYR A 284 31.73 -5.67 -5.75
N ARG A 285 32.74 -5.88 -4.90
CA ARG A 285 33.33 -4.89 -3.98
C ARG A 285 34.84 -4.84 -4.15
N MET A 286 35.51 -3.85 -3.55
CA MET A 286 36.98 -3.85 -3.47
C MET A 286 37.50 -5.06 -2.71
N ASP A 287 38.60 -5.64 -3.20
CA ASP A 287 39.37 -6.66 -2.46
C ASP A 287 39.92 -6.09 -1.14
N THR A 288 40.40 -4.85 -1.20
CA THR A 288 40.84 -4.07 -0.03
C THR A 288 40.39 -2.62 -0.20
N VAL A 289 39.64 -2.11 0.78
CA VAL A 289 39.21 -0.70 0.79
C VAL A 289 40.37 0.16 1.26
N ALA A 290 40.67 1.24 0.53
CA ALA A 290 41.73 2.16 0.94
C ALA A 290 41.27 3.00 2.16
N GLU A 291 42.11 3.12 3.19
CA GLU A 291 41.80 3.95 4.37
C GLU A 291 41.87 5.46 4.07
N GLN A 292 42.59 5.84 3.02
CA GLN A 292 42.77 7.22 2.59
C GLN A 292 42.33 7.38 1.14
N LYS A 293 41.89 8.60 0.78
CA LYS A 293 41.55 8.95 -0.60
C LYS A 293 42.71 8.60 -1.52
N ILE A 294 42.45 7.75 -2.52
CA ILE A 294 43.46 7.34 -3.50
C ILE A 294 43.85 8.59 -4.30
N LYS A 295 45.11 9.02 -4.16
CA LYS A 295 45.67 10.20 -4.84
C LYS A 295 45.82 9.91 -6.33
N LYS A 296 45.64 10.95 -7.14
CA LYS A 296 45.90 10.87 -8.59
C LYS A 296 47.41 10.83 -8.80
N SER A 297 47.95 9.65 -9.10
CA SER A 297 49.39 9.45 -9.35
C SER A 297 49.72 9.05 -10.80
N SER A 298 48.74 8.49 -11.53
CA SER A 298 48.89 7.98 -12.90
C SER A 298 47.68 8.34 -13.76
N ASP A 299 47.82 8.23 -15.08
CA ASP A 299 46.74 8.47 -16.04
C ASP A 299 45.65 7.39 -15.99
N ALA A 300 46.02 6.16 -15.60
CA ALA A 300 45.10 5.04 -15.38
C ALA A 300 45.05 4.64 -13.90
N MET A 301 43.87 4.19 -13.45
CA MET A 301 43.64 3.63 -12.11
C MET A 301 43.04 2.24 -12.25
N GLU A 302 43.66 1.25 -11.63
CA GLU A 302 43.19 -0.12 -11.59
C GLU A 302 42.54 -0.42 -10.24
N LEU A 303 41.35 -1.03 -10.26
CA LEU A 303 40.62 -1.44 -9.07
C LEU A 303 40.50 -2.95 -9.06
N ARG A 304 41.02 -3.60 -8.01
CA ARG A 304 40.86 -5.04 -7.82
C ARG A 304 39.55 -5.32 -7.11
N LEU A 305 38.66 -6.02 -7.80
CA LEU A 305 37.31 -6.32 -7.31
C LEU A 305 37.13 -7.80 -7.00
N VAL A 306 36.38 -8.09 -5.94
CA VAL A 306 35.97 -9.45 -5.54
C VAL A 306 34.45 -9.54 -5.46
N LYS A 307 33.90 -10.73 -5.68
CA LYS A 307 32.45 -10.95 -5.70
C LYS A 307 31.83 -10.67 -4.33
N ASN A 308 30.67 -10.02 -4.35
CA ASN A 308 29.80 -9.88 -3.19
C ASN A 308 29.01 -11.15 -2.90
N PRO A 309 28.55 -11.32 -1.65
CA PRO A 309 27.72 -12.47 -1.30
C PRO A 309 26.36 -12.38 -2.00
N ASP A 310 25.86 -13.54 -2.44
CA ASP A 310 24.54 -13.63 -3.06
C ASP A 310 23.46 -13.75 -1.99
N ILE A 311 22.78 -12.64 -1.68
CA ILE A 311 21.78 -12.56 -0.61
C ILE A 311 20.66 -13.60 -0.80
N LEU A 312 20.10 -13.70 -2.02
CA LEU A 312 18.98 -14.60 -2.29
C LEU A 312 19.40 -16.07 -2.13
N ALA A 313 20.55 -16.45 -2.69
CA ALA A 313 21.04 -17.82 -2.61
C ALA A 313 21.40 -18.20 -1.16
N THR A 314 22.02 -17.28 -0.42
CA THR A 314 22.40 -17.47 0.98
C THR A 314 21.17 -17.67 1.86
N LEU A 315 20.17 -16.79 1.75
CA LEU A 315 18.95 -16.90 2.54
C LEU A 315 18.14 -18.16 2.23
N ARG A 316 18.08 -18.59 0.95
CA ARG A 316 17.44 -19.85 0.57
C ARG A 316 18.13 -21.05 1.22
N GLN A 317 19.46 -21.10 1.17
CA GLN A 317 20.23 -22.20 1.76
C GLN A 317 20.01 -22.29 3.27
N GLU A 318 19.99 -21.15 3.95
CA GLU A 318 19.81 -21.07 5.41
C GLU A 318 18.35 -21.26 5.84
N ASN A 319 17.40 -20.92 4.97
CA ASN A 319 15.97 -20.96 5.27
C ASN A 319 15.18 -21.67 4.15
N PRO A 320 15.24 -23.01 4.06
CA PRO A 320 14.62 -23.75 2.96
C PRO A 320 13.12 -23.55 2.80
N LYS A 321 12.40 -23.22 3.89
CA LYS A 321 10.95 -23.00 3.92
C LYS A 321 10.51 -21.55 3.69
N LEU A 322 11.46 -20.60 3.65
CA LEU A 322 11.13 -19.19 3.46
C LEU A 322 10.55 -19.00 2.06
N PHE A 323 9.44 -18.26 1.93
CA PHE A 323 8.92 -17.91 0.62
C PHE A 323 9.73 -16.73 0.06
N ILE A 324 10.50 -16.96 -1.00
CA ILE A 324 11.47 -15.99 -1.53
C ILE A 324 11.04 -15.51 -2.91
N VAL A 325 10.85 -14.19 -3.00
CA VAL A 325 10.58 -13.46 -4.23
C VAL A 325 11.84 -12.73 -4.67
N GLY A 326 12.35 -13.02 -5.86
CA GLY A 326 13.47 -12.27 -6.46
C GLY A 326 13.02 -11.22 -7.45
N PHE A 327 13.92 -10.29 -7.77
CA PHE A 327 13.80 -9.38 -8.90
C PHE A 327 14.88 -9.64 -9.95
N ALA A 328 14.54 -9.41 -11.22
CA ALA A 328 15.46 -9.42 -12.34
C ALA A 328 15.24 -8.19 -13.23
N ALA A 329 16.33 -7.58 -13.66
CA ALA A 329 16.33 -6.50 -14.62
C ALA A 329 17.20 -6.95 -15.79
N GLU A 330 16.59 -7.18 -16.95
CA GLU A 330 17.28 -7.75 -18.12
C GLU A 330 17.19 -6.81 -19.31
N THR A 331 18.23 -6.76 -20.14
CA THR A 331 18.25 -5.94 -21.37
C THR A 331 17.74 -6.68 -22.60
N GLU A 332 17.76 -8.01 -22.55
CA GLU A 332 17.32 -8.92 -23.61
C GLU A 332 16.87 -10.25 -22.98
N LYS A 333 16.17 -11.09 -23.77
CA LYS A 333 15.79 -12.47 -23.38
C LYS A 333 15.21 -12.60 -21.95
N LEU A 334 14.31 -11.67 -21.60
CA LEU A 334 13.78 -11.49 -20.25
C LEU A 334 13.29 -12.80 -19.60
N GLU A 335 12.48 -13.59 -20.31
CA GLU A 335 11.91 -14.82 -19.76
C GLU A 335 12.99 -15.89 -19.49
N GLU A 336 13.89 -16.12 -20.43
CA GLU A 336 14.96 -17.13 -20.32
C GLU A 336 15.84 -16.84 -19.11
N HIS A 337 16.32 -15.60 -18.98
CA HIS A 337 17.19 -15.19 -17.87
C HIS A 337 16.46 -15.21 -16.54
N ALA A 338 15.21 -14.73 -16.50
CA ALA A 338 14.41 -14.72 -15.28
C ALA A 338 14.13 -16.15 -14.77
N ARG A 339 13.70 -17.06 -15.65
CA ARG A 339 13.48 -18.47 -15.30
C ARG A 339 14.77 -19.17 -14.88
N GLY A 340 15.87 -18.93 -15.60
CA GLY A 340 17.18 -19.46 -15.20
C GLY A 340 17.63 -18.98 -13.82
N LYS A 341 17.34 -17.72 -13.46
CA LYS A 341 17.62 -17.17 -12.11
C LYS A 341 16.68 -17.74 -11.05
N LEU A 342 15.40 -17.93 -11.37
CA LEU A 342 14.42 -18.59 -10.51
C LEU A 342 14.91 -20.00 -10.10
N GLU A 343 15.32 -20.80 -11.08
CA GLU A 343 15.79 -22.18 -10.86
C GLU A 343 17.12 -22.23 -10.11
N ARG A 344 18.14 -21.51 -10.58
CA ARG A 344 19.49 -21.50 -9.97
C ARG A 344 19.48 -21.06 -8.52
N LYS A 345 18.64 -20.10 -8.15
CA LYS A 345 18.52 -19.58 -6.78
C LYS A 345 17.38 -20.23 -6.00
N GLN A 346 16.67 -21.20 -6.60
CA GLN A 346 15.52 -21.89 -6.02
C GLN A 346 14.49 -20.93 -5.42
N LEU A 347 14.12 -19.90 -6.18
CA LEU A 347 13.13 -18.91 -5.73
C LEU A 347 11.71 -19.45 -5.94
N ASP A 348 10.76 -18.97 -5.15
CA ASP A 348 9.34 -19.32 -5.32
C ASP A 348 8.68 -18.47 -6.41
N LEU A 349 9.14 -17.23 -6.54
CA LEU A 349 8.63 -16.26 -7.51
C LEU A 349 9.77 -15.35 -7.98
N ILE A 350 9.75 -14.92 -9.23
CA ILE A 350 10.65 -13.87 -9.73
C ILE A 350 9.86 -12.83 -10.53
N ALA A 351 10.03 -11.56 -10.16
CA ALA A 351 9.47 -10.42 -10.90
C ALA A 351 10.57 -9.85 -11.81
N ALA A 352 10.33 -9.84 -13.11
CA ALA A 352 11.30 -9.42 -14.11
C ALA A 352 10.79 -8.22 -14.91
N ASN A 353 11.65 -7.23 -15.14
CA ASN A 353 11.38 -6.14 -16.07
C ASN A 353 12.50 -5.99 -17.11
N LEU A 354 12.10 -5.62 -18.33
CA LEU A 354 13.04 -5.27 -19.37
C LEU A 354 13.58 -3.85 -19.12
N VAL A 355 14.89 -3.70 -19.04
CA VAL A 355 15.58 -2.42 -18.78
C VAL A 355 16.51 -2.07 -19.95
N GLY A 356 16.63 -0.79 -20.31
CA GLY A 356 17.45 -0.34 -21.44
C GLY A 356 16.64 0.17 -22.64
N ASN A 357 17.31 0.78 -23.63
CA ASN A 357 16.68 1.42 -24.81
C ASN A 357 15.53 2.40 -24.47
N GLY A 358 15.72 3.25 -23.45
CA GLY A 358 14.72 4.24 -23.03
C GLY A 358 13.54 3.67 -22.22
N LYS A 359 13.59 2.39 -21.83
CA LYS A 359 12.59 1.71 -20.99
C LYS A 359 13.13 1.50 -19.55
N ALA A 360 12.23 1.70 -18.58
CA ALA A 360 12.31 1.33 -17.15
C ALA A 360 13.33 2.02 -16.21
N PHE A 361 14.42 2.65 -16.69
CA PHE A 361 15.23 3.53 -15.83
C PHE A 361 14.65 4.96 -15.83
N ASP A 362 14.29 5.45 -14.64
CA ASP A 362 13.70 6.78 -14.38
C ASP A 362 12.31 7.09 -14.94
N ARG A 363 11.60 6.11 -15.51
CA ARG A 363 10.17 6.27 -15.87
C ARG A 363 9.23 5.78 -14.76
N ASP A 364 8.06 6.41 -14.66
CA ASP A 364 7.06 6.09 -13.63
C ASP A 364 6.07 4.99 -14.07
N ASP A 365 5.95 4.74 -15.37
CA ASP A 365 5.25 3.63 -16.00
C ASP A 365 6.20 2.43 -16.19
N ASN A 366 5.82 1.26 -15.67
CA ASN A 366 6.63 0.05 -15.77
C ASN A 366 5.74 -1.19 -15.96
N GLN A 367 6.29 -2.25 -16.54
CA GLN A 367 5.63 -3.55 -16.73
C GLN A 367 6.47 -4.61 -16.00
N LEU A 368 5.81 -5.63 -15.42
CA LEU A 368 6.48 -6.78 -14.83
C LEU A 368 5.98 -8.07 -15.45
N SER A 369 6.90 -8.91 -15.89
CA SER A 369 6.63 -10.31 -16.16
C SER A 369 7.03 -11.11 -14.93
N VAL A 370 6.08 -11.80 -14.32
CA VAL A 370 6.29 -12.55 -13.08
C VAL A 370 6.25 -14.03 -13.37
N TYR A 371 7.24 -14.79 -12.92
CA TYR A 371 7.37 -16.22 -13.18
C TYR A 371 7.49 -17.03 -11.88
N TRP A 372 6.93 -18.24 -11.88
CA TRP A 372 7.06 -19.23 -10.81
C TRP A 372 7.14 -20.63 -11.41
N LYS A 373 7.36 -21.64 -10.56
CA LYS A 373 7.37 -23.04 -11.01
C LYS A 373 6.00 -23.43 -11.59
N GLY A 374 5.97 -23.76 -12.88
CA GLY A 374 4.75 -24.19 -13.57
C GLY A 374 3.86 -23.06 -14.11
N GLY A 375 4.31 -21.80 -14.07
CA GLY A 375 3.51 -20.70 -14.63
C GLY A 375 4.22 -19.35 -14.74
N GLY A 376 3.45 -18.35 -15.15
CA GLY A 376 3.85 -16.95 -15.20
C GLY A 376 2.63 -16.07 -15.47
N GLN A 377 2.76 -14.78 -15.16
CA GLN A 377 1.74 -13.76 -15.39
C GLN A 377 2.41 -12.44 -15.73
N GLU A 378 1.88 -11.75 -16.74
CA GLU A 378 2.23 -10.36 -17.01
C GLU A 378 1.34 -9.40 -16.21
N LEU A 379 1.97 -8.44 -15.56
CA LEU A 379 1.30 -7.31 -14.93
C LEU A 379 1.34 -6.14 -15.90
N ALA A 380 0.16 -5.61 -16.23
CA ALA A 380 -0.01 -4.56 -17.23
C ALA A 380 0.82 -3.30 -16.91
N PRO A 381 1.23 -2.51 -17.92
CA PRO A 381 1.91 -1.25 -17.70
C PRO A 381 1.10 -0.33 -16.78
N ALA A 382 1.68 0.05 -15.66
CA ALA A 382 1.03 0.88 -14.66
C ALA A 382 2.05 1.75 -13.92
N HIS A 383 1.56 2.72 -13.16
CA HIS A 383 2.41 3.44 -12.21
C HIS A 383 2.99 2.47 -11.17
N LYS A 384 4.22 2.74 -10.73
CA LYS A 384 4.95 1.87 -9.77
C LYS A 384 4.14 1.46 -8.53
N HIS A 385 3.27 2.34 -8.01
CA HIS A 385 2.44 2.03 -6.86
C HIS A 385 1.33 1.02 -7.15
N ASP A 386 0.74 1.08 -8.34
CA ASP A 386 -0.29 0.14 -8.78
C ASP A 386 0.35 -1.19 -9.17
N LEU A 387 1.46 -1.14 -9.90
CA LEU A 387 2.24 -2.33 -10.24
C LEU A 387 2.72 -3.08 -8.98
N ALA A 388 3.16 -2.35 -7.95
CA ALA A 388 3.53 -2.94 -6.66
C ALA A 388 2.32 -3.53 -5.92
N ARG A 389 1.12 -2.96 -6.09
CA ARG A 389 -0.12 -3.48 -5.50
C ARG A 389 -0.50 -4.81 -6.16
N ASP A 390 -0.44 -4.88 -7.48
CA ASP A 390 -0.74 -6.08 -8.24
C ASP A 390 0.29 -7.18 -7.98
N LEU A 391 1.57 -6.82 -7.92
CA LEU A 391 2.62 -7.75 -7.52
C LEU A 391 2.42 -8.26 -6.10
N ALA A 392 2.09 -7.40 -5.13
CA ALA A 392 1.87 -7.83 -3.75
C ALA A 392 0.66 -8.78 -3.62
N ARG A 393 -0.42 -8.54 -4.38
CA ARG A 393 -1.57 -9.45 -4.45
C ARG A 393 -1.15 -10.82 -5.00
N LEU A 394 -0.42 -10.83 -6.12
CA LEU A 394 0.09 -12.07 -6.70
C LEU A 394 1.03 -12.82 -5.73
N ILE A 395 1.91 -12.10 -5.03
CA ILE A 395 2.76 -12.68 -3.98
C ILE A 395 1.89 -13.34 -2.91
N ALA A 396 0.85 -12.66 -2.41
CA ALA A 396 -0.05 -13.20 -1.39
C ALA A 396 -0.78 -14.45 -1.87
N ASP A 397 -1.28 -14.45 -3.11
CA ASP A 397 -1.98 -15.59 -3.70
C ASP A 397 -1.05 -16.80 -3.85
N ARG A 398 0.20 -16.59 -4.29
CA ARG A 398 1.19 -17.67 -4.43
C ARG A 398 1.70 -18.19 -3.09
N TYR A 399 1.95 -17.30 -2.14
CA TYR A 399 2.31 -17.66 -0.79
C TYR A 399 1.22 -18.52 -0.12
N THR A 400 -0.04 -18.11 -0.22
CA THR A 400 -1.17 -18.84 0.36
C THR A 400 -1.36 -20.20 -0.32
N ALA A 401 -1.24 -20.28 -1.65
CA ALA A 401 -1.35 -21.54 -2.38
C ALA A 401 -0.23 -22.55 -2.08
N THR A 402 0.93 -22.08 -1.58
CA THR A 402 2.07 -22.94 -1.21
C THR A 402 2.00 -23.38 0.26
N THR A 403 1.21 -22.69 1.08
CA THR A 403 1.09 -22.93 2.53
C THR A 403 -0.22 -23.62 2.93
N ALA A 404 -1.22 -23.63 2.03
CA ALA A 404 -2.39 -24.50 2.09
C ALA A 404 -2.03 -25.93 1.70
#